data_AF-A0A9Y6J6W4-F1
#
_entry.id   AF-A0A9Y6J6W4-F1
#
_cell.length_a   1.000
_cell.length_b   1.000
_cell.length_c   1.000
_cell.angle_alpha   90.00
_cell.angle_beta   90.00
_cell.angle_gamma   90.00
#
_symmetry.space_group_name_H-M   'P 1'
#
loop_
_entity.id
_entity.type
_entity.pdbx_description
1 polymer ?
#
loop_
_entity_poly.entity_id
_entity_poly.type
_entity_poly.pdbx_seq_one_letter_code
_entity_poly.pdbx_strand_id
1 'polypeptide(L)'
;MSRPVRHHTHPLTVVLEMKIYAILDMREIDQTLISYIWVSLKWKNEYIWWDPYQFCGLKYITVPTGYLWIPDITIEEMTEKDKATPSPYLSISSAGWVEFRNDQVVLSTCKMHVYKFPFDIQSCNLSFKSILHTDEDIQLHYQENNTLITRLSREVMHTQYEWLFINMIVTNKTNRLNFNQTSVVYTLRSLKWLDLKDNPLELGLAKAAGDCLDEKQCKQCATKVLQHMRAIQEEVDHAREKRLLREKELERKREAKQREREAREREARKREKAEEKEKRRKEYNAQKAALAAQEQQKKKSEEKKKKNGQAAADKKVAVESKPKPRRSVIGLIFKLLLLLLVGLAGVAAVCRLTDLQKEAFCLPINAAVDDGLSWAKEQQIVLRQLVQNLSTAAKEFLESTQTSKN
;
A
#
# COMPACT_ATOMS: atom_id res chain seq x y z
N MET A 1 -4.70 -1.94 -14.60
CA MET A 1 -5.97 -2.20 -15.32
C MET A 1 -6.66 -0.88 -15.59
N SER A 2 -7.54 -0.80 -16.60
CA SER A 2 -8.24 0.43 -17.00
C SER A 2 -9.71 0.47 -16.57
N ARG A 3 -10.31 1.66 -16.56
CA ARG A 3 -11.73 1.91 -16.28
C ARG A 3 -12.61 1.12 -17.27
N PRO A 4 -13.59 0.30 -16.81
CA PRO A 4 -14.24 -0.73 -17.62
C PRO A 4 -15.43 -0.22 -18.47
N VAL A 5 -15.20 0.81 -19.29
CA VAL A 5 -16.17 1.39 -20.23
C VAL A 5 -15.72 1.23 -21.69
N ARG A 6 -16.65 1.01 -22.62
CA ARG A 6 -16.39 0.80 -24.05
C ARG A 6 -15.95 2.07 -24.78
N HIS A 7 -16.42 3.22 -24.32
CA HIS A 7 -16.03 4.54 -24.83
C HIS A 7 -15.39 5.34 -23.69
N HIS A 8 -14.16 5.80 -23.89
CA HIS A 8 -13.41 6.53 -22.85
C HIS A 8 -14.06 7.87 -22.44
N THR A 9 -14.96 8.42 -23.27
CA THR A 9 -15.72 9.65 -23.01
C THR A 9 -16.97 9.44 -22.16
N HIS A 10 -17.39 8.20 -21.90
CA HIS A 10 -18.53 7.93 -21.02
C HIS A 10 -18.05 7.89 -19.56
N PRO A 11 -18.69 8.62 -18.63
CA PRO A 11 -18.38 8.51 -17.20
C PRO A 11 -18.79 7.12 -16.67
N LEU A 12 -18.02 6.59 -15.72
CA LEU A 12 -18.42 5.40 -14.97
C LEU A 12 -19.22 5.81 -13.74
N THR A 13 -20.51 5.47 -13.71
CA THR A 13 -21.32 5.57 -12.48
C THR A 13 -20.86 4.53 -11.46
N VAL A 14 -20.42 5.00 -10.29
CA VAL A 14 -20.14 4.17 -9.11
C VAL A 14 -21.17 4.50 -8.05
N VAL A 15 -22.00 3.52 -7.69
CA VAL A 15 -22.88 3.59 -6.53
C VAL A 15 -22.05 3.32 -5.29
N LEU A 16 -22.12 4.24 -4.33
CA LEU A 16 -21.47 4.19 -3.03
C LEU A 16 -22.54 4.18 -1.94
N GLU A 17 -22.50 3.15 -1.10
CA GLU A 17 -23.22 3.11 0.18
C GLU A 17 -22.22 3.04 1.33
N MET A 18 -22.47 3.79 2.40
CA MET A 18 -21.72 3.70 3.65
C MET A 18 -22.70 3.58 4.83
N LYS A 19 -22.40 2.64 5.73
CA LYS A 19 -23.16 2.37 6.97
C LYS A 19 -22.16 2.34 8.14
N ILE A 20 -22.50 2.98 9.27
CA ILE A 20 -21.63 2.99 10.46
C ILE A 20 -21.95 1.79 11.36
N TYR A 21 -20.93 1.00 11.68
CA TYR A 21 -21.05 -0.20 12.53
C TYR A 21 -20.66 0.11 13.99
N ALA A 22 -19.68 1.00 14.19
CA ALA A 22 -19.31 1.48 15.51
C ALA A 22 -18.70 2.89 15.46
N ILE A 23 -19.01 3.70 16.47
CA ILE A 23 -18.11 4.77 16.93
C ILE A 23 -17.19 4.07 17.94
N LEU A 24 -15.89 4.00 17.64
CA LEU A 24 -14.92 3.27 18.46
C LEU A 24 -14.32 4.18 19.55
N ASP A 25 -14.10 5.45 19.21
CA ASP A 25 -13.50 6.49 20.05
C ASP A 25 -13.77 7.84 19.37
N MET A 26 -13.91 8.91 20.13
CA MET A 26 -13.97 10.26 19.58
C MET A 26 -13.27 11.23 20.53
N ARG A 27 -12.07 11.68 20.13
CA ARG A 27 -11.19 12.54 20.91
C ARG A 27 -11.40 13.99 20.49
N GLU A 28 -12.13 14.74 21.31
CA GLU A 28 -12.42 16.17 21.09
C GLU A 28 -11.14 17.00 21.09
N ILE A 29 -10.21 16.65 22.00
CA ILE A 29 -8.84 17.17 22.10
C ILE A 29 -8.11 17.03 20.76
N ASP A 30 -8.05 15.80 20.25
CA ASP A 30 -7.33 15.51 19.01
C ASP A 30 -8.10 15.96 17.75
N GLN A 31 -9.35 16.44 17.91
CA GLN A 31 -10.29 16.72 16.81
C GLN A 31 -10.40 15.51 15.87
N THR A 32 -10.50 14.31 16.45
CA THR A 32 -10.38 13.02 15.74
C THR A 32 -11.54 12.09 16.11
N LEU A 33 -12.24 11.59 15.09
CA LEU A 33 -13.20 10.49 15.19
C LEU A 33 -12.51 9.18 14.78
N ILE A 34 -12.66 8.11 15.57
CA ILE A 34 -12.40 6.74 15.16
C ILE A 34 -13.75 6.05 14.91
N SER A 35 -13.96 5.56 13.70
CA SER A 35 -15.17 4.80 13.34
C SER A 35 -14.85 3.48 12.65
N TYR A 36 -15.68 2.46 12.91
CA TYR A 36 -15.74 1.25 12.09
C TYR A 36 -16.92 1.40 11.14
N ILE A 37 -16.64 1.33 9.84
CA ILE A 37 -17.64 1.57 8.80
C ILE A 37 -17.67 0.42 7.79
N TRP A 38 -18.85 0.17 7.22
CA TRP A 38 -19.05 -0.72 6.09
C TRP A 38 -19.25 0.12 4.83
N VAL A 39 -18.45 -0.12 3.81
CA VAL A 39 -18.50 0.56 2.51
C VAL A 39 -18.87 -0.45 1.44
N SER A 40 -19.91 -0.16 0.64
CA SER A 40 -20.24 -0.92 -0.57
C SER A 40 -20.02 -0.04 -1.79
N LEU A 41 -19.20 -0.53 -2.72
CA LEU A 41 -18.95 0.08 -4.02
C LEU A 41 -19.52 -0.83 -5.11
N LYS A 42 -20.40 -0.27 -5.95
CA LYS A 42 -21.09 -1.01 -7.00
C LYS A 42 -21.06 -0.26 -8.32
N TRP A 43 -20.46 -0.84 -9.35
CA TRP A 43 -20.30 -0.24 -10.67
C TRP A 43 -20.62 -1.27 -11.76
N LYS A 44 -20.75 -0.82 -13.01
CA LYS A 44 -20.95 -1.72 -14.15
C LYS A 44 -19.65 -1.90 -14.93
N ASN A 45 -19.31 -3.13 -15.28
CA ASN A 45 -18.26 -3.45 -16.22
C ASN A 45 -18.88 -3.76 -17.58
N GLU A 46 -18.64 -2.93 -18.58
CA GLU A 46 -19.29 -3.05 -19.89
C GLU A 46 -18.74 -4.20 -20.77
N TYR A 47 -17.67 -4.85 -20.32
CA TYR A 47 -17.04 -5.99 -20.99
C TYR A 47 -17.49 -7.35 -20.41
N ILE A 48 -18.14 -7.37 -19.24
CA ILE A 48 -18.60 -8.61 -18.59
C ILE A 48 -20.12 -8.72 -18.73
N TRP A 49 -20.56 -9.77 -19.40
CA TRP A 49 -21.96 -10.18 -19.47
C TRP A 49 -22.01 -11.67 -19.80
N TRP A 50 -23.01 -12.38 -19.28
CA TRP A 50 -23.36 -13.72 -19.74
C TRP A 50 -24.86 -13.98 -19.60
N ASP A 51 -25.39 -14.90 -20.39
CA ASP A 51 -26.77 -15.38 -20.23
C ASP A 51 -26.82 -16.50 -19.16
N PRO A 52 -27.52 -16.33 -18.03
CA PRO A 52 -27.66 -17.39 -17.02
C PRO A 52 -28.19 -18.71 -17.59
N TYR A 53 -29.01 -18.72 -18.63
CA TYR A 53 -29.52 -19.96 -19.23
C TYR A 53 -28.43 -20.81 -19.88
N GLN A 54 -27.36 -20.18 -20.38
CA GLN A 54 -26.18 -20.87 -20.93
C GLN A 54 -25.26 -21.43 -19.83
N PHE A 55 -25.42 -20.99 -18.59
CA PHE A 55 -24.58 -21.33 -17.44
C PHE A 55 -25.40 -21.90 -16.26
N CYS A 56 -26.34 -22.82 -16.55
CA CYS A 56 -27.13 -23.56 -15.54
C CYS A 56 -27.89 -22.68 -14.53
N GLY A 57 -28.30 -21.46 -14.92
CA GLY A 57 -28.99 -20.49 -14.06
C GLY A 57 -28.06 -19.61 -13.22
N LEU A 58 -26.74 -19.69 -13.40
CA LEU A 58 -25.74 -18.93 -12.65
C LEU A 58 -25.89 -17.42 -12.89
N LYS A 59 -26.37 -16.69 -11.88
CA LYS A 59 -26.59 -15.22 -11.94
C LYS A 59 -25.47 -14.40 -11.32
N TYR A 60 -24.65 -15.00 -10.46
CA TYR A 60 -23.58 -14.32 -9.73
C TYR A 60 -22.35 -15.21 -9.62
N ILE A 61 -21.15 -14.62 -9.66
CA ILE A 61 -19.87 -15.27 -9.37
C ILE A 61 -19.04 -14.41 -8.42
N THR A 62 -18.17 -15.05 -7.64
CA THR A 62 -17.24 -14.40 -6.71
C THR A 62 -15.82 -14.60 -7.23
N VAL A 63 -15.06 -13.51 -7.40
CA VAL A 63 -13.67 -13.56 -7.92
C VAL A 63 -12.72 -12.77 -7.03
N PRO A 64 -11.42 -13.12 -6.98
CA PRO A 64 -10.43 -12.34 -6.26
C PRO A 64 -10.31 -10.90 -6.81
N THR A 65 -10.16 -9.93 -5.91
CA THR A 65 -10.12 -8.50 -6.26
C THR A 65 -8.99 -8.13 -7.22
N GLY A 66 -7.86 -8.86 -7.19
CA GLY A 66 -6.72 -8.62 -8.08
C GLY A 66 -6.97 -8.85 -9.58
N TYR A 67 -8.07 -9.51 -9.97
CA TYR A 67 -8.40 -9.77 -11.38
C TYR A 67 -9.21 -8.67 -12.07
N LEU A 68 -9.66 -7.64 -11.35
CA LEU A 68 -10.51 -6.59 -11.90
C LEU A 68 -10.10 -5.20 -11.46
N TRP A 69 -10.42 -4.22 -12.32
CA TRP A 69 -10.34 -2.81 -11.95
C TRP A 69 -11.40 -2.50 -10.88
N ILE A 70 -10.98 -1.80 -9.84
CA ILE A 70 -11.80 -1.31 -8.71
C ILE A 70 -11.61 0.22 -8.67
N PRO A 71 -12.67 1.03 -8.46
CA PRO A 71 -12.55 2.48 -8.39
C PRO A 71 -11.73 2.93 -7.18
N ASP A 72 -10.90 3.95 -7.38
CA ASP A 72 -9.89 4.46 -6.45
C ASP A 72 -10.48 5.44 -5.41
N ILE A 73 -11.51 5.01 -4.70
CA ILE A 73 -12.27 5.87 -3.79
C ILE A 73 -11.61 5.96 -2.41
N THR A 74 -11.37 7.18 -1.94
CA THR A 74 -10.84 7.50 -0.60
C THR A 74 -11.76 8.46 0.15
N ILE A 75 -11.60 8.53 1.46
CA ILE A 75 -12.16 9.57 2.33
C ILE A 75 -11.17 10.76 2.38
N GLU A 76 -11.67 11.99 2.31
CA GLU A 76 -10.88 13.24 2.32
C GLU A 76 -10.33 13.60 3.72
N GLU A 77 -11.11 13.34 4.77
CA GLU A 77 -10.79 13.66 6.17
C GLU A 77 -9.87 12.64 6.87
N MET A 78 -9.53 11.53 6.20
CA MET A 78 -8.80 10.39 6.77
C MET A 78 -7.31 10.69 6.99
N THR A 79 -6.81 10.47 8.22
CA THR A 79 -5.44 10.86 8.64
C THR A 79 -4.43 9.72 8.67
N GLU A 80 -4.89 8.50 8.91
CA GLU A 80 -4.07 7.29 8.87
C GLU A 80 -4.58 6.33 7.80
N LYS A 81 -3.69 5.49 7.26
CA LYS A 81 -4.13 4.39 6.38
C LYS A 81 -5.03 3.43 7.16
N ASP A 82 -6.13 3.03 6.53
CA ASP A 82 -7.01 1.96 7.03
C ASP A 82 -6.22 0.71 7.48
N LYS A 83 -6.65 0.17 8.62
CA LYS A 83 -6.04 -0.95 9.35
C LYS A 83 -6.85 -2.24 9.20
N ALA A 84 -8.06 -2.17 8.64
CA ALA A 84 -8.79 -3.35 8.22
C ALA A 84 -8.05 -4.08 7.09
N THR A 85 -8.27 -5.39 6.97
CA THR A 85 -7.78 -6.15 5.81
C THR A 85 -8.83 -6.03 4.70
N PRO A 86 -8.48 -5.50 3.51
CA PRO A 86 -9.46 -5.34 2.44
C PRO A 86 -10.05 -6.69 2.00
N SER A 87 -11.32 -6.70 1.58
CA SER A 87 -11.96 -7.95 1.12
C SER A 87 -11.14 -8.58 -0.01
N PRO A 88 -10.71 -9.85 0.11
CA PRO A 88 -9.93 -10.52 -0.93
C PRO A 88 -10.77 -10.86 -2.16
N TYR A 89 -12.11 -10.78 -2.08
CA TYR A 89 -13.04 -11.10 -3.15
C TYR A 89 -14.06 -9.98 -3.40
N LEU A 90 -14.61 -9.97 -4.61
CA LEU A 90 -15.78 -9.19 -4.99
C LEU A 90 -16.83 -10.06 -5.69
N SER A 91 -18.06 -9.57 -5.81
CA SER A 91 -19.16 -10.24 -6.52
C SER A 91 -19.39 -9.63 -7.90
N ILE A 92 -19.73 -10.46 -8.88
CA ILE A 92 -20.13 -10.03 -10.23
C ILE A 92 -21.47 -10.68 -10.57
N SER A 93 -22.42 -9.89 -11.08
CA SER A 93 -23.68 -10.37 -11.65
C SER A 93 -23.57 -10.61 -13.16
N SER A 94 -24.45 -11.46 -13.70
CA SER A 94 -24.51 -11.76 -15.14
C SER A 94 -24.82 -10.54 -16.03
N ALA A 95 -25.39 -9.48 -15.46
CA ALA A 95 -25.65 -8.21 -16.11
C ALA A 95 -24.45 -7.23 -16.11
N GLY A 96 -23.29 -7.67 -15.63
CA GLY A 96 -22.04 -6.88 -15.59
C GLY A 96 -21.90 -5.96 -14.38
N TRP A 97 -22.86 -5.94 -13.44
CA TRP A 97 -22.65 -5.22 -12.17
C TRP A 97 -21.62 -5.95 -11.32
N VAL A 98 -20.60 -5.21 -10.89
CA VAL A 98 -19.57 -5.60 -9.93
C VAL A 98 -19.91 -4.96 -8.59
N GLU A 99 -19.80 -5.70 -7.50
CA GLU A 99 -20.04 -5.25 -6.13
C GLU A 99 -18.86 -5.65 -5.23
N PHE A 100 -18.18 -4.65 -4.68
CA PHE A 100 -17.10 -4.79 -3.71
C PHE A 100 -17.53 -4.19 -2.37
N ARG A 101 -17.56 -5.03 -1.34
CA ARG A 101 -17.85 -4.64 0.04
C ARG A 101 -16.57 -4.65 0.85
N ASN A 102 -16.38 -3.64 1.69
CA ASN A 102 -15.18 -3.51 2.50
C ASN A 102 -15.49 -2.87 3.86
N ASP A 103 -14.94 -3.47 4.90
CA ASP A 103 -14.94 -2.93 6.25
C ASP A 103 -13.71 -2.01 6.41
N GLN A 104 -13.86 -0.86 7.06
CA GLN A 104 -12.76 0.09 7.25
C GLN A 104 -12.72 0.61 8.70
N VAL A 105 -11.51 0.73 9.25
CA VAL A 105 -11.25 1.41 10.53
C VAL A 105 -10.68 2.79 10.22
N VAL A 106 -11.57 3.78 10.19
CA VAL A 106 -11.26 5.15 9.75
C VAL A 106 -10.91 6.01 10.95
N LEU A 107 -9.66 6.51 10.97
CA LEU A 107 -9.30 7.70 11.74
C LEU A 107 -9.49 8.92 10.84
N SER A 108 -10.44 9.78 11.20
CA SER A 108 -10.80 10.99 10.45
C SER A 108 -10.70 12.23 11.31
N THR A 109 -10.19 13.33 10.75
CA THR A 109 -10.36 14.66 11.36
C THR A 109 -11.85 15.02 11.45
N CYS A 110 -12.24 15.60 12.58
CA CYS A 110 -13.59 16.10 12.80
C CYS A 110 -13.52 17.39 13.61
N LYS A 111 -14.06 18.48 13.06
CA LYS A 111 -14.10 19.78 13.72
C LYS A 111 -15.19 19.79 14.79
N MET A 112 -14.79 19.51 16.03
CA MET A 112 -15.71 19.41 17.16
C MET A 112 -15.86 20.74 17.89
N HIS A 113 -17.07 21.00 18.36
CA HIS A 113 -17.51 22.27 18.93
C HIS A 113 -18.02 22.06 20.37
N VAL A 114 -17.11 22.08 21.34
CA VAL A 114 -17.35 21.64 22.75
C VAL A 114 -18.11 22.66 23.63
N TYR A 115 -18.75 23.67 23.03
CA TYR A 115 -19.33 24.83 23.75
C TYR A 115 -20.66 24.55 24.49
N LYS A 116 -21.16 23.30 24.43
CA LYS A 116 -22.42 22.85 25.03
C LYS A 116 -22.29 21.61 25.92
N PHE A 117 -21.06 21.25 26.28
CA PHE A 117 -20.77 20.08 27.12
C PHE A 117 -21.62 20.02 28.40
N PRO A 118 -22.20 18.86 28.77
CA PRO A 118 -22.09 17.54 28.13
C PRO A 118 -23.20 17.24 27.09
N PHE A 119 -23.98 18.24 26.67
CA PHE A 119 -25.12 18.08 25.75
C PHE A 119 -24.81 18.58 24.32
N ASP A 120 -23.55 18.49 23.92
CA ASP A 120 -23.06 18.91 22.62
C ASP A 120 -23.26 17.83 21.54
N ILE A 121 -23.81 18.26 20.40
CA ILE A 121 -23.97 17.42 19.21
C ILE A 121 -22.78 17.69 18.29
N GLN A 122 -21.92 16.70 18.12
CA GLN A 122 -20.82 16.77 17.17
C GLN A 122 -21.27 16.32 15.78
N SER A 123 -20.73 16.97 14.76
CA SER A 123 -21.05 16.74 13.34
C SER A 123 -19.75 16.49 12.57
N CYS A 124 -19.47 15.23 12.28
CA CYS A 124 -18.25 14.78 11.60
C CYS A 124 -18.55 14.42 10.15
N ASN A 125 -17.69 14.85 9.22
CA ASN A 125 -17.84 14.53 7.80
C ASN A 125 -16.90 13.39 7.39
N LEU A 126 -17.41 12.50 6.54
CA LEU A 126 -16.63 11.54 5.77
C LEU A 126 -16.97 11.77 4.29
N SER A 127 -16.10 12.51 3.60
CA SER A 127 -16.25 12.92 2.21
C SER A 127 -15.52 11.96 1.27
N PHE A 128 -16.27 11.07 0.64
CA PHE A 128 -15.73 10.09 -0.32
C PHE A 128 -15.52 10.73 -1.70
N LYS A 129 -14.35 10.49 -2.30
CA LYS A 129 -13.96 10.98 -3.63
C LYS A 129 -12.96 10.03 -4.32
N SER A 130 -12.81 10.11 -5.65
CA SER A 130 -11.70 9.46 -6.35
C SER A 130 -10.37 10.17 -6.05
N ILE A 131 -9.24 9.46 -6.15
CA ILE A 131 -7.90 10.04 -6.01
C ILE A 131 -7.42 10.63 -7.36
N LEU A 132 -7.70 9.94 -8.46
CA LEU A 132 -7.11 10.19 -9.78
C LEU A 132 -8.11 10.71 -10.82
N HIS A 133 -9.40 10.38 -10.68
CA HIS A 133 -10.42 10.62 -11.72
C HIS A 133 -11.28 11.86 -11.42
N THR A 134 -11.69 12.56 -12.49
CA THR A 134 -12.64 13.69 -12.47
C THR A 134 -14.09 13.22 -12.53
N ASP A 135 -15.05 14.14 -12.46
CA ASP A 135 -16.48 13.86 -12.67
C ASP A 135 -16.87 13.53 -14.13
N GLU A 136 -15.94 13.74 -15.09
CA GLU A 136 -16.04 13.25 -16.47
C GLU A 136 -15.68 11.76 -16.58
N ASP A 137 -14.80 11.25 -15.70
CA ASP A 137 -14.36 9.85 -15.67
C ASP A 137 -15.18 8.97 -14.72
N ILE A 138 -15.42 9.43 -13.49
CA ILE A 138 -16.13 8.68 -12.43
C ILE A 138 -17.17 9.58 -11.77
N GLN A 139 -18.42 9.13 -11.79
CA GLN A 139 -19.53 9.81 -11.13
C GLN A 139 -19.97 9.00 -9.90
N LEU A 140 -19.80 9.59 -8.73
CA LEU A 140 -20.23 9.00 -7.46
C LEU A 140 -21.71 9.30 -7.20
N HIS A 141 -22.49 8.26 -6.97
CA HIS A 141 -23.91 8.34 -6.62
C HIS A 141 -24.19 7.54 -5.34
N TYR A 142 -25.17 7.98 -4.56
CA TYR A 142 -25.78 7.20 -3.48
C TYR A 142 -27.25 6.94 -3.82
N GLN A 143 -27.81 5.81 -3.40
CA GLN A 143 -29.20 5.41 -3.73
C GLN A 143 -30.16 5.51 -2.54
N GLU A 144 -29.68 5.40 -1.31
CA GLU A 144 -30.52 5.41 -0.11
C GLU A 144 -30.79 6.85 0.38
N ASN A 145 -32.02 7.12 0.86
CA ASN A 145 -32.36 8.39 1.50
C ASN A 145 -31.75 8.49 2.91
N ASN A 146 -31.43 9.71 3.37
CA ASN A 146 -30.85 9.99 4.70
C ASN A 146 -31.58 9.28 5.87
N THR A 147 -32.91 9.18 5.80
CA THR A 147 -33.74 8.46 6.77
C THR A 147 -33.50 6.95 6.75
N LEU A 148 -33.34 6.35 5.57
CA LEU A 148 -33.05 4.93 5.39
C LEU A 148 -31.62 4.59 5.82
N ILE A 149 -30.62 5.39 5.39
CA ILE A 149 -29.22 5.24 5.80
C ILE A 149 -29.09 5.32 7.32
N THR A 150 -29.78 6.28 7.96
CA THR A 150 -29.84 6.40 9.42
C THR A 150 -30.47 5.17 10.07
N ARG A 151 -31.56 4.63 9.52
CA ARG A 151 -32.25 3.46 10.08
C ARG A 151 -31.38 2.20 9.98
N LEU A 152 -30.85 1.92 8.78
CA LEU A 152 -29.99 0.76 8.51
C LEU A 152 -28.68 0.83 9.30
N SER A 153 -28.07 2.01 9.42
CA SER A 153 -26.90 2.19 10.28
C SER A 153 -27.22 1.90 11.75
N ARG A 154 -28.39 2.35 12.25
CA ARG A 154 -28.81 2.06 13.62
C ARG A 154 -29.12 0.58 13.85
N GLU A 155 -29.61 -0.13 12.83
CA GLU A 155 -29.87 -1.59 12.88
C GLU A 155 -28.58 -2.43 12.95
N VAL A 156 -27.46 -1.94 12.41
CA VAL A 156 -26.17 -2.67 12.40
C VAL A 156 -25.18 -2.18 13.45
N MET A 157 -25.49 -1.11 14.19
CA MET A 157 -24.54 -0.47 15.10
C MET A 157 -24.38 -1.24 16.43
N HIS A 158 -23.22 -1.83 16.65
CA HIS A 158 -22.99 -2.74 17.78
C HIS A 158 -22.63 -2.02 19.10
N THR A 159 -22.06 -0.82 19.07
CA THR A 159 -21.55 -0.13 20.28
C THR A 159 -21.92 1.35 20.33
N GLN A 160 -22.57 1.77 21.42
CA GLN A 160 -23.00 3.16 21.69
C GLN A 160 -22.69 3.59 23.14
N TYR A 161 -21.57 3.14 23.72
CA TYR A 161 -21.30 3.26 25.16
C TYR A 161 -21.19 4.71 25.68
N GLU A 162 -20.48 5.59 24.96
CA GLU A 162 -20.33 7.02 25.32
C GLU A 162 -21.03 7.97 24.33
N TRP A 163 -21.36 7.46 23.14
CA TRP A 163 -21.75 8.25 21.98
C TRP A 163 -23.01 7.69 21.34
N LEU A 164 -24.10 8.46 21.44
CA LEU A 164 -25.38 8.15 20.80
C LEU A 164 -25.36 8.66 19.35
N PHE A 165 -25.38 7.74 18.39
CA PHE A 165 -25.56 8.07 16.98
C PHE A 165 -26.99 8.58 16.73
N ILE A 166 -27.10 9.87 16.39
CA ILE A 166 -28.38 10.54 16.16
C ILE A 166 -28.88 10.19 14.77
N ASN A 167 -28.15 10.64 13.74
CA ASN A 167 -28.48 10.44 12.34
C ASN A 167 -27.26 10.62 11.42
N MET A 168 -27.45 10.26 10.16
CA MET A 168 -26.51 10.46 9.08
C MET A 168 -27.18 11.21 7.93
N ILE A 169 -26.51 12.22 7.40
CA ILE A 169 -27.00 13.06 6.31
C ILE A 169 -26.00 12.95 5.16
N VAL A 170 -26.47 12.54 3.99
CA VAL A 170 -25.65 12.41 2.78
C VAL A 170 -25.95 13.57 1.83
N THR A 171 -24.89 14.17 1.29
CA THR A 171 -24.97 15.26 0.32
C THR A 171 -23.89 15.11 -0.76
N ASN A 172 -24.17 15.61 -1.97
CA ASN A 172 -23.15 15.75 -3.01
C ASN A 172 -22.49 17.12 -2.91
N LYS A 173 -21.16 17.14 -3.00
CA LYS A 173 -20.30 18.33 -2.98
C LYS A 173 -19.39 18.28 -4.20
N THR A 174 -19.58 19.17 -5.17
CA THR A 174 -18.64 19.35 -6.29
C THR A 174 -17.54 20.31 -5.88
N ASN A 175 -16.30 19.84 -5.77
CA ASN A 175 -15.16 20.74 -5.66
C ASN A 175 -14.83 21.28 -7.06
N ARG A 176 -14.52 22.58 -7.16
CA ARG A 176 -14.19 23.29 -8.42
C ARG A 176 -12.82 23.98 -8.38
N LEU A 177 -12.04 23.79 -7.32
CA LEU A 177 -10.83 24.59 -7.07
C LEU A 177 -9.65 24.27 -8.01
N ASN A 178 -9.55 23.04 -8.53
CA ASN A 178 -8.49 22.61 -9.45
C ASN A 178 -9.07 21.89 -10.68
N PHE A 179 -9.83 20.83 -10.42
CA PHE A 179 -10.61 20.08 -11.40
C PHE A 179 -12.01 19.89 -10.83
N ASN A 180 -13.01 19.70 -11.68
CA ASN A 180 -14.34 19.29 -11.22
C ASN A 180 -14.25 17.86 -10.66
N GLN A 181 -14.67 17.70 -9.41
CA GLN A 181 -14.76 16.37 -8.79
C GLN A 181 -15.97 16.31 -7.86
N THR A 182 -16.84 15.34 -8.10
CA THR A 182 -17.95 15.02 -7.20
C THR A 182 -17.43 14.24 -5.99
N SER A 183 -17.71 14.74 -4.80
CA SER A 183 -17.55 14.01 -3.54
C SER A 183 -18.91 13.76 -2.89
N VAL A 184 -19.07 12.59 -2.27
CA VAL A 184 -20.26 12.22 -1.50
C VAL A 184 -19.93 12.38 -0.02
N VAL A 185 -20.55 13.34 0.63
CA VAL A 185 -20.27 13.73 2.01
C VAL A 185 -21.28 13.07 2.93
N TYR A 186 -20.81 12.12 3.73
CA TYR A 186 -21.58 11.50 4.81
C TYR A 186 -21.32 12.30 6.10
N THR A 187 -22.28 13.15 6.49
CA THR A 187 -22.26 13.89 7.76
C THR A 187 -22.86 13.01 8.87
N LEU A 188 -22.01 12.48 9.74
CA LEU A 188 -22.37 11.77 10.97
C LEU A 188 -22.73 12.78 12.06
N ARG A 189 -23.88 12.62 12.73
CA ARG A 189 -24.22 13.38 13.94
C ARG A 189 -24.30 12.48 15.15
N SER A 190 -23.53 12.82 16.16
CA SER A 190 -23.42 12.06 17.42
C SER A 190 -23.60 13.00 18.61
N LEU A 191 -24.37 12.56 19.61
CA LEU A 191 -24.52 13.22 20.90
C LEU A 191 -23.60 12.53 21.90
N LYS A 192 -22.84 13.28 22.71
CA LYS A 192 -22.26 12.69 23.93
C LYS A 192 -23.39 12.49 24.93
N TRP A 193 -23.57 11.28 25.45
CA TRP A 193 -24.54 11.08 26.53
C TRP A 193 -23.81 10.74 27.83
N LEU A 194 -23.69 11.74 28.69
CA LEU A 194 -23.16 11.58 30.03
C LEU A 194 -24.30 11.07 30.94
N ASP A 195 -24.38 9.75 31.15
CA ASP A 195 -25.35 9.17 32.08
C ASP A 195 -24.98 9.51 33.52
N LEU A 196 -25.47 10.64 34.01
CA LEU A 196 -25.20 11.11 35.37
C LEU A 196 -25.84 10.26 36.49
N LYS A 197 -26.56 9.17 36.18
CA LYS A 197 -27.01 8.21 37.21
C LYS A 197 -25.95 7.16 37.52
N ASP A 198 -25.35 6.57 36.49
CA ASP A 198 -24.38 5.47 36.64
C ASP A 198 -22.92 5.91 36.34
N ASN A 199 -22.72 7.12 35.82
CA ASN A 199 -21.40 7.75 35.63
C ASN A 199 -21.32 9.07 36.43
N PRO A 200 -20.91 9.03 37.72
CA PRO A 200 -20.80 10.23 38.55
C PRO A 200 -19.73 11.18 38.01
N LEU A 201 -19.95 12.49 38.17
CA LEU A 201 -18.97 13.52 37.81
C LEU A 201 -17.62 13.25 38.48
N GLU A 202 -16.54 13.40 37.70
CA GLU A 202 -15.17 13.42 38.21
C GLU A 202 -15.06 14.43 39.37
N LEU A 203 -14.29 14.09 40.42
CA LEU A 203 -14.31 14.79 41.71
C LEU A 203 -13.90 16.27 41.60
N GLY A 204 -12.96 16.61 40.72
CA GLY A 204 -12.60 17.99 40.36
C GLY A 204 -13.75 18.72 39.67
N LEU A 205 -14.35 18.13 38.64
CA LEU A 205 -15.49 18.71 37.91
C LEU A 205 -16.74 18.87 38.79
N ALA A 206 -17.06 17.90 39.64
CA ALA A 206 -18.15 17.96 40.62
C ALA A 206 -17.94 19.13 41.60
N LYS A 207 -16.71 19.27 42.12
CA LYS A 207 -16.32 20.35 43.04
C LYS A 207 -16.29 21.72 42.36
N ALA A 208 -15.97 21.79 41.06
CA ALA A 208 -16.03 23.01 40.27
C ALA A 208 -17.47 23.44 39.99
N ALA A 209 -18.37 22.51 39.67
CA ALA A 209 -19.78 22.77 39.47
C ALA A 209 -20.45 23.31 40.74
N GLY A 210 -20.42 22.52 41.82
CA GLY A 210 -21.20 22.77 43.03
C GLY A 210 -22.72 22.73 42.78
N ASP A 211 -23.47 23.25 43.75
CA ASP A 211 -24.93 23.14 43.76
C ASP A 211 -25.65 23.92 42.65
N CYS A 212 -26.81 23.41 42.26
CA CYS A 212 -27.74 23.97 41.28
C CYS A 212 -29.18 23.67 41.76
N LEU A 213 -29.53 24.21 42.93
CA LEU A 213 -30.86 24.04 43.55
C LEU A 213 -31.82 25.21 43.24
N ASP A 214 -31.30 26.34 42.76
CA ASP A 214 -32.06 27.50 42.31
C ASP A 214 -31.44 28.14 41.03
N GLU A 215 -32.19 29.01 40.35
CA GLU A 215 -31.77 29.61 39.09
C GLU A 215 -30.44 30.41 39.18
N LYS A 216 -30.17 31.03 40.34
CA LYS A 216 -28.94 31.80 40.58
C LYS A 216 -27.76 30.86 40.82
N GLN A 217 -27.95 29.80 41.60
CA GLN A 217 -26.97 28.72 41.76
C GLN A 217 -26.62 28.08 40.41
N CYS A 218 -27.63 27.68 39.62
CA CYS A 218 -27.41 27.04 38.32
C CYS A 218 -26.65 27.93 37.32
N LYS A 219 -26.93 29.25 37.29
CA LYS A 219 -26.14 30.20 36.47
C LYS A 219 -24.68 30.30 36.94
N GLN A 220 -24.43 30.25 38.25
CA GLN A 220 -23.07 30.23 38.81
C GLN A 220 -22.36 28.90 38.52
N CYS A 221 -23.03 27.77 38.71
CA CYS A 221 -22.55 26.43 38.39
C CYS A 221 -22.10 26.33 36.92
N ALA A 222 -22.96 26.71 35.97
CA ALA A 222 -22.61 26.74 34.55
C ALA A 222 -21.39 27.63 34.24
N THR A 223 -21.27 28.78 34.92
CA THR A 223 -20.12 29.68 34.77
C THR A 223 -18.82 29.05 35.28
N LYS A 224 -18.84 28.40 36.45
CA LYS A 224 -17.67 27.71 37.03
C LYS A 224 -17.25 26.49 36.20
N VAL A 225 -18.21 25.70 35.72
CA VAL A 225 -17.95 24.55 34.82
C VAL A 225 -17.24 25.04 33.56
N LEU A 226 -17.73 26.10 32.92
CA LEU A 226 -17.08 26.68 31.73
C LEU A 226 -15.68 27.25 32.01
N GLN A 227 -15.40 27.74 33.22
CA GLN A 227 -14.05 28.15 33.63
C GLN A 227 -13.12 26.95 33.85
N HIS A 228 -13.59 25.92 34.54
CA HIS A 228 -12.82 24.71 34.83
C HIS A 228 -12.49 23.92 33.55
N MET A 229 -13.45 23.78 32.63
CA MET A 229 -13.21 23.13 31.33
C MET A 229 -12.23 23.89 30.44
N ARG A 230 -12.13 25.23 30.56
CA ARG A 230 -11.07 26.01 29.88
C ARG A 230 -9.69 25.72 30.45
N ALA A 231 -9.56 25.65 31.78
CA ALA A 231 -8.28 25.29 32.41
C ALA A 231 -7.82 23.88 32.01
N ILE A 232 -8.74 22.90 31.96
CA ILE A 232 -8.46 21.55 31.46
C ILE A 232 -8.02 21.59 29.99
N GLN A 233 -8.69 22.37 29.14
CA GLN A 233 -8.31 22.54 27.72
C GLN A 233 -6.91 23.17 27.56
N GLU A 234 -6.55 24.16 28.37
CA GLU A 234 -5.23 24.81 28.35
C GLU A 234 -4.11 23.86 28.81
N GLU A 235 -4.33 23.06 29.87
CA GLU A 235 -3.38 22.00 30.30
C GLU A 235 -3.18 20.94 29.21
N VAL A 236 -4.27 20.55 28.55
CA VAL A 236 -4.31 19.59 27.45
C VAL A 236 -3.55 20.09 26.22
N ASP A 237 -3.78 21.32 25.78
CA ASP A 237 -3.11 21.88 24.60
C ASP A 237 -1.61 22.03 24.83
N HIS A 238 -1.20 22.49 26.02
CA HIS A 238 0.21 22.49 26.43
C HIS A 238 0.81 21.07 26.49
N ALA A 239 0.07 20.06 26.96
CA ALA A 239 0.51 18.67 26.94
C ALA A 239 0.68 18.13 25.50
N ARG A 240 -0.20 18.55 24.57
CA ARG A 240 -0.16 18.22 23.14
C ARG A 240 1.06 18.83 22.45
N GLU A 241 1.36 20.11 22.69
CA GLU A 241 2.59 20.76 22.20
C GLU A 241 3.85 20.05 22.74
N LYS A 242 3.87 19.76 24.05
CA LYS A 242 4.97 19.02 24.70
C LYS A 242 5.13 17.60 24.17
N ARG A 243 4.08 16.97 23.63
CA ARG A 243 4.17 15.69 22.91
C ARG A 243 4.77 15.88 21.51
N LEU A 244 4.24 16.82 20.72
CA LEU A 244 4.74 17.13 19.37
C LEU A 244 6.23 17.52 19.37
N LEU A 245 6.69 18.25 20.38
CA LEU A 245 8.11 18.59 20.56
C LEU A 245 8.99 17.35 20.83
N ARG A 246 8.53 16.42 21.68
CA ARG A 246 9.24 15.16 21.97
C ARG A 246 9.29 14.23 20.75
N GLU A 247 8.23 14.19 19.96
CA GLU A 247 8.18 13.39 18.72
C GLU A 247 9.14 13.96 17.66
N LYS A 248 9.18 15.28 17.47
CA LYS A 248 10.18 15.97 16.63
C LYS A 248 11.62 15.78 17.12
N GLU A 249 11.85 15.73 18.43
CA GLU A 249 13.18 15.45 19.00
C GLU A 249 13.62 13.99 18.74
N LEU A 250 12.69 13.03 18.90
CA LEU A 250 12.93 11.61 18.60
C LEU A 250 13.20 11.38 17.11
N GLU A 251 12.47 12.07 16.23
CA GLU A 251 12.68 12.05 14.79
C GLU A 251 14.08 12.57 14.42
N ARG A 252 14.48 13.75 14.92
CA ARG A 252 15.85 14.28 14.76
C ARG A 252 16.93 13.31 15.27
N LYS A 253 16.69 12.61 16.38
CA LYS A 253 17.60 11.57 16.91
C LYS A 253 17.65 10.32 16.02
N ARG A 254 16.56 9.95 15.34
CA ARG A 254 16.52 8.87 14.34
C ARG A 254 17.29 9.26 13.07
N GLU A 255 17.03 10.46 12.53
CA GLU A 255 17.78 11.00 11.38
C GLU A 255 19.28 11.06 11.65
N ALA A 256 19.70 11.58 12.82
CA ALA A 256 21.11 11.67 13.19
C ALA A 256 21.80 10.30 13.20
N LYS A 257 21.16 9.29 13.83
CA LYS A 257 21.65 7.89 13.82
C LYS A 257 21.69 7.27 12.43
N GLN A 258 20.72 7.58 11.56
CA GLN A 258 20.73 7.13 10.18
C GLN A 258 21.89 7.75 9.40
N ARG A 259 22.07 9.08 9.46
CA ARG A 259 23.18 9.79 8.81
C ARG A 259 24.55 9.27 9.29
N GLU A 260 24.68 8.98 10.57
CA GLU A 260 25.90 8.37 11.13
C GLU A 260 26.15 6.95 10.58
N ARG A 261 25.10 6.10 10.53
CA ARG A 261 25.18 4.76 9.92
C ARG A 261 25.58 4.85 8.45
N GLU A 262 24.94 5.72 7.68
CA GLU A 262 25.27 5.93 6.27
C GLU A 262 26.71 6.43 6.09
N ALA A 263 27.20 7.31 6.95
CA ALA A 263 28.61 7.75 6.92
C ALA A 263 29.57 6.57 7.16
N ARG A 264 29.30 5.73 8.18
CA ARG A 264 30.08 4.50 8.47
C ARG A 264 30.06 3.52 7.28
N GLU A 265 28.91 3.29 6.65
CA GLU A 265 28.79 2.43 5.45
C GLU A 265 29.50 3.04 4.23
N ARG A 266 29.44 4.38 4.04
CA ARG A 266 30.18 5.10 2.99
C ARG A 266 31.69 5.02 3.20
N GLU A 267 32.18 4.98 4.45
CA GLU A 267 33.60 4.72 4.75
C GLU A 267 34.00 3.26 4.50
N ALA A 268 33.21 2.29 4.94
CA ALA A 268 33.50 0.87 4.69
C ALA A 268 33.68 0.60 3.19
N ARG A 269 32.74 1.07 2.36
CA ARG A 269 32.81 0.96 0.88
C ARG A 269 33.99 1.73 0.25
N LYS A 270 34.58 2.72 0.94
CA LYS A 270 35.84 3.36 0.50
C LYS A 270 37.06 2.49 0.80
N ARG A 271 37.09 1.83 1.98
CA ARG A 271 38.16 0.91 2.39
C ARG A 271 38.19 -0.33 1.49
N GLU A 272 37.05 -0.99 1.31
CA GLU A 272 36.88 -2.13 0.39
C GLU A 272 37.41 -1.82 -1.03
N LYS A 273 37.03 -0.66 -1.59
CA LYS A 273 37.49 -0.22 -2.92
C LYS A 273 38.99 0.09 -2.98
N ALA A 274 39.59 0.52 -1.87
CA ALA A 274 41.04 0.75 -1.79
C ALA A 274 41.80 -0.59 -1.72
N GLU A 275 41.36 -1.51 -0.88
CA GLU A 275 41.90 -2.87 -0.74
C GLU A 275 41.78 -3.66 -2.06
N GLU A 276 40.64 -3.59 -2.72
CA GLU A 276 40.43 -4.23 -4.02
C GLU A 276 41.33 -3.63 -5.10
N LYS A 277 41.48 -2.30 -5.13
CA LYS A 277 42.41 -1.61 -6.04
C LYS A 277 43.86 -2.01 -5.79
N GLU A 278 44.26 -2.21 -4.54
CA GLU A 278 45.60 -2.71 -4.19
C GLU A 278 45.78 -4.17 -4.62
N LYS A 279 44.77 -5.03 -4.40
CA LYS A 279 44.77 -6.43 -4.84
C LYS A 279 44.93 -6.54 -6.37
N ARG A 280 44.11 -5.81 -7.14
CA ARG A 280 44.24 -5.73 -8.61
C ARG A 280 45.63 -5.22 -9.05
N ARG A 281 46.25 -4.28 -8.30
CA ARG A 281 47.63 -3.81 -8.56
C ARG A 281 48.68 -4.90 -8.31
N LYS A 282 48.52 -5.71 -7.25
CA LYS A 282 49.40 -6.86 -6.96
C LYS A 282 49.27 -7.93 -8.05
N GLU A 283 48.05 -8.26 -8.47
CA GLU A 283 47.76 -9.23 -9.53
C GLU A 283 48.35 -8.78 -10.88
N TYR A 284 48.15 -7.53 -11.29
CA TYR A 284 48.74 -6.97 -12.52
C TYR A 284 50.27 -7.02 -12.50
N ASN A 285 50.90 -6.63 -11.39
CA ASN A 285 52.36 -6.68 -11.25
C ASN A 285 52.89 -8.12 -11.32
N ALA A 286 52.22 -9.09 -10.69
CA ALA A 286 52.58 -10.50 -10.77
C ALA A 286 52.44 -11.06 -12.21
N GLN A 287 51.36 -10.71 -12.91
CA GLN A 287 51.15 -11.12 -14.30
C GLN A 287 52.23 -10.53 -15.23
N LYS A 288 52.61 -9.27 -15.03
CA LYS A 288 53.68 -8.60 -15.79
C LYS A 288 55.05 -9.24 -15.53
N ALA A 289 55.35 -9.61 -14.28
CA ALA A 289 56.58 -10.32 -13.92
C ALA A 289 56.63 -11.73 -14.54
N ALA A 290 55.52 -12.47 -14.52
CA ALA A 290 55.41 -13.78 -15.15
C ALA A 290 55.61 -13.73 -16.67
N LEU A 291 55.05 -12.71 -17.35
CA LEU A 291 55.25 -12.51 -18.79
C LEU A 291 56.73 -12.21 -19.12
N ALA A 292 57.38 -11.34 -18.35
CA ALA A 292 58.80 -11.04 -18.52
C ALA A 292 59.69 -12.28 -18.32
N ALA A 293 59.37 -13.15 -17.35
CA ALA A 293 60.07 -14.42 -17.15
C ALA A 293 59.88 -15.38 -18.35
N GLN A 294 58.66 -15.45 -18.91
CA GLN A 294 58.39 -16.25 -20.12
C GLN A 294 59.11 -15.69 -21.36
N GLU A 295 59.23 -14.37 -21.51
CA GLU A 295 60.04 -13.78 -22.58
C GLU A 295 61.53 -14.07 -22.44
N GLN A 296 62.09 -14.04 -21.22
CA GLN A 296 63.48 -14.43 -20.96
C GLN A 296 63.71 -15.92 -21.28
N GLN A 297 62.76 -16.80 -20.95
CA GLN A 297 62.81 -18.21 -21.34
C GLN A 297 62.71 -18.39 -22.86
N LYS A 298 61.81 -17.66 -23.54
CA LYS A 298 61.70 -17.68 -25.00
C LYS A 298 62.99 -17.23 -25.68
N LYS A 299 63.58 -16.10 -25.28
CA LYS A 299 64.85 -15.60 -25.83
C LYS A 299 65.97 -16.64 -25.69
N LYS A 300 66.12 -17.26 -24.51
CA LYS A 300 67.08 -18.38 -24.30
C LYS A 300 66.78 -19.61 -25.16
N SER A 301 65.51 -19.87 -25.52
CA SER A 301 65.12 -20.95 -26.43
C SER A 301 65.33 -20.61 -27.92
N GLU A 302 65.19 -19.34 -28.28
CA GLU A 302 65.38 -18.84 -29.66
C GLU A 302 66.85 -18.68 -29.99
N GLU A 303 67.71 -18.30 -29.04
CA GLU A 303 69.17 -18.40 -29.18
C GLU A 303 69.63 -19.85 -29.40
N LYS A 304 69.01 -20.81 -28.69
CA LYS A 304 69.25 -22.25 -28.94
C LYS A 304 68.76 -22.70 -30.33
N LYS A 305 67.63 -22.17 -30.82
CA LYS A 305 67.12 -22.51 -32.17
C LYS A 305 67.88 -21.84 -33.31
N LYS A 306 68.35 -20.59 -33.15
CA LYS A 306 69.12 -19.88 -34.19
C LYS A 306 70.48 -20.49 -34.52
N LYS A 307 70.94 -21.51 -33.78
CA LYS A 307 72.11 -22.32 -34.14
C LYS A 307 71.82 -23.50 -35.08
N ASN A 308 70.56 -23.93 -35.25
CA ASN A 308 70.20 -25.14 -36.01
C ASN A 308 69.02 -24.92 -36.99
N GLY A 309 69.28 -25.03 -38.30
CA GLY A 309 68.28 -25.41 -39.31
C GLY A 309 67.93 -24.35 -40.37
N GLN A 310 67.89 -24.77 -41.64
CA GLN A 310 67.63 -23.94 -42.83
C GLN A 310 67.00 -24.81 -43.94
N ALA A 311 66.15 -24.21 -44.81
CA ALA A 311 65.47 -24.84 -45.97
C ALA A 311 64.37 -25.90 -45.64
N ALA A 312 63.33 -26.15 -46.45
CA ALA A 312 62.79 -25.44 -47.64
C ALA A 312 61.26 -25.71 -47.81
N ALA A 313 60.63 -25.10 -48.83
CA ALA A 313 59.21 -25.30 -49.24
C ALA A 313 58.96 -26.67 -49.91
N ASP A 314 57.74 -27.15 -50.21
CA ASP A 314 56.42 -26.52 -50.42
C ASP A 314 55.29 -27.55 -50.02
N LYS A 315 53.97 -27.55 -50.31
CA LYS A 315 53.04 -26.79 -51.20
C LYS A 315 51.59 -26.81 -50.62
N LYS A 316 50.56 -26.95 -51.46
CA LYS A 316 49.09 -27.05 -51.17
C LYS A 316 48.48 -28.06 -52.20
N VAL A 317 47.24 -28.59 -52.14
CA VAL A 317 45.94 -28.13 -51.60
C VAL A 317 45.04 -29.33 -51.16
N ALA A 318 44.26 -29.14 -50.08
CA ALA A 318 42.99 -29.80 -49.64
C ALA A 318 42.74 -31.33 -49.69
N VAL A 319 42.33 -31.88 -48.53
CA VAL A 319 41.21 -32.86 -48.36
C VAL A 319 40.48 -32.56 -47.04
N GLU A 320 39.14 -32.55 -47.11
CA GLU A 320 38.08 -32.80 -46.09
C GLU A 320 38.19 -32.32 -44.60
N SER A 321 37.04 -32.23 -43.90
CA SER A 321 36.95 -31.67 -42.55
C SER A 321 36.09 -32.49 -41.58
N LYS A 322 36.60 -32.72 -40.36
CA LYS A 322 35.86 -33.18 -39.16
C LYS A 322 36.34 -32.41 -37.91
N PRO A 323 35.62 -32.44 -36.79
CA PRO A 323 35.09 -31.20 -36.23
C PRO A 323 36.06 -30.37 -35.39
N LYS A 324 36.08 -29.06 -35.64
CA LYS A 324 36.48 -28.08 -34.62
C LYS A 324 35.49 -28.16 -33.45
N PRO A 325 35.92 -27.99 -32.18
CA PRO A 325 34.98 -27.75 -31.10
C PRO A 325 34.20 -26.46 -31.40
N ARG A 326 32.88 -26.56 -31.59
CA ARG A 326 32.01 -25.39 -31.65
C ARG A 326 32.11 -24.67 -30.30
N ARG A 327 32.94 -23.62 -30.21
CA ARG A 327 32.82 -22.63 -29.14
C ARG A 327 31.38 -22.16 -29.17
N SER A 328 30.61 -22.54 -28.16
CA SER A 328 29.16 -22.38 -28.18
C SER A 328 28.81 -20.90 -28.29
N VAL A 329 28.33 -20.48 -29.46
CA VAL A 329 27.85 -19.11 -29.69
C VAL A 329 26.71 -18.82 -28.72
N ILE A 330 25.84 -19.82 -28.49
CA ILE A 330 24.83 -19.85 -27.42
C ILE A 330 25.46 -19.59 -26.04
N GLY A 331 26.57 -20.25 -25.70
CA GLY A 331 27.28 -20.02 -24.43
C GLY A 331 27.99 -18.67 -24.30
N LEU A 332 28.27 -17.99 -25.42
CA LEU A 332 28.81 -16.63 -25.45
C LEU A 332 27.67 -15.59 -25.35
N ILE A 333 26.55 -15.86 -26.04
CA ILE A 333 25.27 -15.13 -25.89
C ILE A 333 24.75 -15.22 -24.45
N PHE A 334 24.74 -16.38 -23.81
CA PHE A 334 24.34 -16.52 -22.40
C PHE A 334 25.25 -15.72 -21.47
N LYS A 335 26.56 -15.62 -21.74
CA LYS A 335 27.46 -14.75 -20.95
C LYS A 335 27.19 -13.27 -21.17
N LEU A 336 26.90 -12.85 -22.40
CA LEU A 336 26.49 -11.48 -22.72
C LEU A 336 25.13 -11.12 -22.10
N LEU A 337 24.14 -12.02 -22.18
CA LEU A 337 22.84 -11.88 -21.52
C LEU A 337 22.97 -11.83 -20.00
N LEU A 338 23.80 -12.68 -19.39
CA LEU A 338 24.04 -12.64 -17.95
C LEU A 338 24.70 -11.32 -17.52
N LEU A 339 25.67 -10.81 -18.28
CA LEU A 339 26.28 -9.50 -18.03
C LEU A 339 25.29 -8.34 -18.23
N LEU A 340 24.40 -8.43 -19.22
CA LEU A 340 23.30 -7.47 -19.42
C LEU A 340 22.30 -7.51 -18.27
N LEU A 341 21.89 -8.70 -17.81
CA LEU A 341 20.97 -8.87 -16.68
C LEU A 341 21.59 -8.37 -15.37
N VAL A 342 22.88 -8.64 -15.11
CA VAL A 342 23.61 -8.10 -13.96
C VAL A 342 23.76 -6.58 -14.07
N GLY A 343 23.99 -6.04 -15.27
CA GLY A 343 24.03 -4.59 -15.52
C GLY A 343 22.68 -3.92 -15.25
N LEU A 344 21.59 -4.47 -15.80
CA LEU A 344 20.22 -3.99 -15.60
C LEU A 344 19.79 -4.10 -14.13
N ALA A 345 20.10 -5.22 -13.46
CA ALA A 345 19.88 -5.38 -12.03
C ALA A 345 20.72 -4.38 -11.19
N GLY A 346 21.93 -4.05 -11.64
CA GLY A 346 22.76 -3.00 -11.04
C GLY A 346 22.17 -1.61 -11.19
N VAL A 347 21.67 -1.24 -12.38
CA VAL A 347 20.97 0.03 -12.62
C VAL A 347 19.67 0.12 -11.83
N ALA A 348 18.87 -0.96 -11.82
CA ALA A 348 17.67 -1.07 -10.99
C ALA A 348 17.99 -0.94 -9.49
N ALA A 349 19.05 -1.58 -9.00
CA ALA A 349 19.49 -1.46 -7.62
C ALA A 349 19.97 -0.04 -7.29
N VAL A 350 20.63 0.67 -8.21
CA VAL A 350 20.98 2.09 -8.02
C VAL A 350 19.72 2.97 -7.97
N CYS A 351 18.78 2.80 -8.90
CA CYS A 351 17.50 3.51 -8.89
C CYS A 351 16.57 3.16 -7.70
N ARG A 352 16.76 2.00 -7.07
CA ARG A 352 16.01 1.56 -5.87
C ARG A 352 16.65 1.95 -4.54
N LEU A 353 17.99 1.93 -4.46
CA LEU A 353 18.74 1.97 -3.20
C LEU A 353 19.61 3.24 -3.04
N THR A 354 19.32 4.28 -3.84
CA THR A 354 19.93 5.61 -3.71
C THR A 354 18.87 6.69 -3.89
N ASP A 355 19.20 7.93 -3.53
CA ASP A 355 18.31 9.09 -3.61
C ASP A 355 17.81 9.40 -5.04
N LEU A 356 18.43 8.77 -6.06
CA LEU A 356 18.01 8.81 -7.46
C LEU A 356 16.61 8.22 -7.71
N GLN A 357 15.94 7.60 -6.72
CA GLN A 357 14.56 7.10 -6.82
C GLN A 357 13.57 8.08 -7.48
N LYS A 358 13.77 9.39 -7.27
CA LYS A 358 12.88 10.47 -7.76
C LYS A 358 13.35 11.13 -9.06
N GLU A 359 14.52 10.75 -9.58
CA GLU A 359 15.03 11.29 -10.85
C GLU A 359 14.26 10.73 -12.05
N ALA A 360 14.04 11.57 -13.06
CA ALA A 360 13.21 11.24 -14.22
C ALA A 360 13.65 9.96 -14.96
N PHE A 361 14.96 9.67 -14.96
CA PHE A 361 15.53 8.44 -15.53
C PHE A 361 15.17 7.16 -14.73
N CYS A 362 15.06 7.28 -13.41
CA CYS A 362 14.83 6.13 -12.54
C CYS A 362 13.34 5.79 -12.33
N LEU A 363 12.41 6.72 -12.59
CA LEU A 363 10.97 6.46 -12.52
C LEU A 363 10.51 5.25 -13.37
N PRO A 364 10.79 5.15 -14.69
CA PRO A 364 10.37 4.00 -15.50
C PRO A 364 11.10 2.71 -15.11
N ILE A 365 12.36 2.80 -14.66
CA ILE A 365 13.14 1.65 -14.20
C ILE A 365 12.55 1.11 -12.89
N ASN A 366 12.13 1.99 -11.99
CA ASN A 366 11.44 1.60 -10.76
C ASN A 366 10.08 0.98 -11.06
N ALA A 367 9.26 1.53 -11.95
CA ALA A 367 7.98 0.91 -12.33
C ALA A 367 8.14 -0.53 -12.84
N ALA A 368 9.04 -0.75 -13.81
CA ALA A 368 9.30 -2.08 -14.38
C ALA A 368 9.81 -3.11 -13.35
N VAL A 369 10.44 -2.66 -12.26
CA VAL A 369 10.88 -3.51 -11.15
C VAL A 369 9.71 -3.94 -10.24
N ASP A 370 8.74 -3.07 -9.97
CA ASP A 370 7.53 -3.46 -9.21
C ASP A 370 6.61 -4.35 -10.03
N ASP A 371 6.47 -4.09 -11.33
CA ASP A 371 5.72 -4.96 -12.26
C ASP A 371 6.33 -6.37 -12.26
N GLY A 372 7.64 -6.50 -12.45
CA GLY A 372 8.34 -7.78 -12.37
C GLY A 372 8.23 -8.47 -11.01
N LEU A 373 8.26 -7.72 -9.91
CA LEU A 373 8.13 -8.27 -8.55
C LEU A 373 6.69 -8.73 -8.23
N SER A 374 5.68 -8.04 -8.78
CA SER A 374 4.27 -8.43 -8.61
C SER A 374 3.96 -9.71 -9.40
N TRP A 375 4.38 -9.79 -10.66
CA TRP A 375 4.28 -11.00 -11.48
C TRP A 375 4.98 -12.20 -10.82
N ALA A 376 6.18 -12.02 -10.26
CA ALA A 376 6.89 -13.10 -9.57
C ALA A 376 6.14 -13.62 -8.33
N LYS A 377 5.43 -12.75 -7.59
CA LYS A 377 4.57 -13.15 -6.46
C LYS A 377 3.34 -13.91 -6.93
N GLU A 378 2.71 -13.49 -8.02
CA GLU A 378 1.55 -14.16 -8.62
C GLU A 378 1.91 -15.59 -9.06
N GLN A 379 3.03 -15.76 -9.78
CA GLN A 379 3.53 -17.09 -10.16
C GLN A 379 3.85 -17.97 -8.94
N GLN A 380 4.34 -17.40 -7.84
CA GLN A 380 4.57 -18.16 -6.60
C GLN A 380 3.27 -18.70 -5.97
N ILE A 381 2.13 -18.03 -6.15
CA ILE A 381 0.82 -18.49 -5.70
C ILE A 381 0.36 -19.67 -6.58
N VAL A 382 0.41 -19.50 -7.90
CA VAL A 382 0.06 -20.56 -8.87
C VAL A 382 0.90 -21.84 -8.63
N LEU A 383 2.20 -21.68 -8.39
CA LEU A 383 3.10 -22.83 -8.12
C LEU A 383 2.72 -23.58 -6.84
N ARG A 384 2.34 -22.86 -5.77
CA ARG A 384 1.87 -23.48 -4.52
C ARG A 384 0.57 -24.25 -4.72
N GLN A 385 -0.37 -23.69 -5.48
CA GLN A 385 -1.66 -24.33 -5.73
C GLN A 385 -1.53 -25.57 -6.63
N LEU A 386 -0.62 -25.55 -7.62
CA LEU A 386 -0.24 -26.75 -8.38
C LEU A 386 0.37 -27.84 -7.47
N VAL A 387 1.29 -27.48 -6.57
CA VAL A 387 1.88 -28.43 -5.61
C VAL A 387 0.84 -29.00 -4.64
N GLN A 388 -0.14 -28.21 -4.21
CA GLN A 388 -1.25 -28.70 -3.38
C GLN A 388 -2.15 -29.66 -4.17
N ASN A 389 -2.56 -29.31 -5.40
CA ASN A 389 -3.40 -30.18 -6.23
C ASN A 389 -2.71 -31.53 -6.54
N LEU A 390 -1.41 -31.51 -6.84
CA LEU A 390 -0.60 -32.72 -7.03
C LEU A 390 -0.49 -33.57 -5.74
N SER A 391 -0.40 -32.92 -4.57
CA SER A 391 -0.38 -33.59 -3.27
C SER A 391 -1.71 -34.25 -2.94
N THR A 392 -2.84 -33.61 -3.25
CA THR A 392 -4.19 -34.20 -3.07
C THR A 392 -4.40 -35.38 -4.01
N ALA A 393 -4.11 -35.23 -5.30
CA ALA A 393 -4.24 -36.31 -6.28
C ALA A 393 -3.33 -37.52 -5.94
N ALA A 394 -2.15 -37.28 -5.38
CA ALA A 394 -1.27 -38.36 -4.90
C ALA A 394 -1.85 -39.11 -3.69
N LYS A 395 -2.62 -38.46 -2.81
CA LYS A 395 -3.33 -39.14 -1.71
C LYS A 395 -4.51 -39.97 -2.22
N GLU A 396 -5.33 -39.40 -3.10
CA GLU A 396 -6.47 -40.11 -3.72
C GLU A 396 -6.00 -41.37 -4.47
N PHE A 397 -4.83 -41.31 -5.12
CA PHE A 397 -4.21 -42.47 -5.76
C PHE A 397 -3.69 -43.53 -4.76
N LEU A 398 -3.22 -43.13 -3.59
CA LEU A 398 -2.79 -44.05 -2.52
C LEU A 398 -3.98 -44.71 -1.81
N GLU A 399 -5.06 -43.97 -1.56
CA GLU A 399 -6.28 -44.48 -0.92
C GLU A 399 -7.05 -45.44 -1.84
N SER A 400 -7.10 -45.14 -3.14
CA SER A 400 -7.67 -46.05 -4.15
C SER A 400 -6.83 -47.31 -4.39
N THR A 401 -5.51 -47.26 -4.22
CA THR A 401 -4.64 -48.46 -4.32
C THR A 401 -4.57 -49.30 -3.03
N GLN A 402 -4.99 -48.75 -1.88
CA GLN A 402 -5.23 -49.52 -0.65
C GLN A 402 -6.60 -50.22 -0.65
N THR A 403 -7.66 -49.55 -1.10
CA THR A 403 -9.01 -50.13 -1.20
C THR A 403 -9.15 -51.21 -2.27
N SER A 404 -8.19 -51.34 -3.19
CA SER A 404 -8.12 -52.41 -4.20
C SER A 404 -7.33 -53.66 -3.74
N LYS A 405 -6.98 -53.77 -2.45
CA LYS A 405 -6.16 -54.87 -1.89
C LYS A 405 -6.76 -55.62 -0.70
N ASN A 406 -8.00 -55.28 -0.32
CA ASN A 406 -8.84 -56.03 0.62
C ASN A 406 -10.09 -56.54 -0.12
#